data_AF-A0A5C2HUS4-F1
#
_entry.id   AF-A0A5C2HUS4-F1
#
_cell.length_a   1.000
_cell.length_b   1.000
_cell.length_c   1.000
_cell.angle_alpha   90.00
_cell.angle_beta   90.00
_cell.angle_gamma   90.00
#
_symmetry.space_group_name_H-M   'P 1'
#
loop_
_entity.id
_entity.type
_entity.pdbx_description
1 polymer ?
#
loop_
_entity_poly.entity_id
_entity_poly.type
_entity_poly.pdbx_seq_one_letter_code
_entity_poly.pdbx_strand_id
1 'polypeptide(L)'
;MERLKSLVYRYGLGDKVIASIEKAERLLPAMQQTLCFVTETINTRLKEFDLNEEITDAIHDQLIPALYLQRVAQRMTTAEKAQPIAATSQALLESLRQPEHPIMSLPEQERAQIEAVANECADLFQRSSSAVEGRNGHLALWHHHLHRLSDERLSALTIVHNYHNAAGNDTPAQRLFQRPHDSLFAYLLNQVDLPRRPAQKRVKPDSKPVLAMAA
;
A
#
# COMPACT_ATOMS: atom_id res chain seq x y z
N MET A 1 23.77 13.75 -9.91
CA MET A 1 22.90 14.06 -11.07
C MET A 1 23.60 14.88 -12.15
N GLU A 2 24.54 15.77 -11.81
CA GLU A 2 25.27 16.60 -12.80
C GLU A 2 26.02 15.80 -13.88
N ARG A 3 26.68 14.69 -13.52
CA ARG A 3 27.36 13.81 -14.49
C ARG A 3 26.39 13.21 -15.52
N LEU A 4 25.15 12.93 -15.14
CA LEU A 4 24.13 12.44 -16.07
C LEU A 4 23.65 13.56 -17.01
N LYS A 5 23.44 14.77 -16.46
CA LYS A 5 23.06 15.95 -17.26
C LYS A 5 24.16 16.30 -18.27
N SER A 6 25.44 16.27 -17.89
CA SER A 6 26.55 16.55 -18.80
C SER A 6 26.69 15.53 -19.93
N LEU A 7 26.37 14.26 -19.69
CA LEU A 7 26.28 13.23 -20.74
C LEU A 7 25.13 13.51 -21.72
N VAL A 8 23.97 13.97 -21.23
CA VAL A 8 22.84 14.35 -22.09
C VAL A 8 23.20 15.48 -23.04
N TYR A 9 23.89 16.51 -22.55
CA TYR A 9 24.40 17.59 -23.40
C TYR A 9 25.46 17.08 -24.40
N ARG A 10 26.39 16.22 -23.95
CA ARG A 10 27.46 15.66 -24.79
C ARG A 10 26.93 14.81 -25.94
N TYR A 11 25.87 14.02 -25.70
CA TYR A 11 25.29 13.12 -26.71
C TYR A 11 24.04 13.69 -27.39
N GLY A 12 23.67 14.94 -27.12
CA GLY A 12 22.55 15.62 -27.78
C GLY A 12 21.19 14.96 -27.55
N LEU A 13 20.95 14.36 -26.38
CA LEU A 13 19.75 13.53 -26.11
C LEU A 13 18.44 14.33 -25.91
N GLY A 14 18.47 15.66 -26.08
CA GLY A 14 17.30 16.54 -26.11
C GLY A 14 16.65 16.85 -24.76
N ASP A 15 15.79 17.87 -24.75
CA ASP A 15 15.19 18.45 -23.53
C ASP A 15 14.30 17.48 -22.74
N LYS A 16 13.67 16.52 -23.44
CA LYS A 16 12.82 15.50 -22.82
C LYS A 16 13.60 14.61 -21.84
N VAL A 17 14.85 14.30 -22.16
CA VAL A 17 15.72 13.47 -21.30
C VAL A 17 16.17 14.28 -20.08
N ILE A 18 16.50 15.56 -20.27
CA ILE A 18 16.82 16.49 -19.18
C ILE A 18 15.65 16.59 -18.20
N ALA A 19 14.43 16.82 -18.71
CA ALA A 19 13.22 16.91 -17.89
C ALA A 19 12.95 15.62 -17.11
N SER A 20 13.26 14.45 -17.69
CA SER A 20 13.14 13.15 -17.01
C SER A 20 14.17 12.98 -15.89
N ILE A 21 15.42 13.42 -16.11
CA ILE A 21 16.48 13.41 -15.09
C ILE A 21 16.13 14.35 -13.94
N GLU A 22 15.66 15.56 -14.23
CA GLU A 22 15.23 16.50 -13.19
C GLU A 22 14.04 15.97 -12.40
N LYS A 23 13.08 15.31 -13.06
CA LYS A 23 11.96 14.67 -12.38
C LYS A 23 12.44 13.58 -11.42
N ALA A 24 13.40 12.75 -11.84
CA ALA A 24 14.01 11.76 -10.97
C ALA A 24 14.76 12.41 -9.80
N GLU A 25 15.53 13.47 -10.06
CA GLU A 25 16.27 14.22 -9.04
C GLU A 25 15.36 14.78 -7.96
N ARG A 26 14.21 15.37 -8.33
CA ARG A 26 13.21 15.89 -7.39
C ARG A 26 12.62 14.80 -6.47
N LEU A 27 12.62 13.54 -6.90
CA LEU A 27 12.10 12.42 -6.11
C LEU A 27 13.13 11.85 -5.13
N LEU A 28 14.44 12.04 -5.38
CA LEU A 28 15.50 11.45 -4.57
C LEU A 28 15.39 11.81 -3.07
N PRO A 29 15.14 13.07 -2.66
CA PRO A 29 15.03 13.40 -1.24
C PRO A 29 13.89 12.64 -0.55
N ALA A 30 12.73 12.54 -1.19
CA ALA A 30 11.58 11.81 -0.64
C ALA A 30 11.84 10.30 -0.58
N MET A 31 12.54 9.74 -1.57
CA MET A 31 12.96 8.33 -1.54
C MET A 31 13.95 8.06 -0.40
N GLN A 32 14.94 8.93 -0.21
CA GLN A 32 15.88 8.83 0.91
C GLN A 32 15.16 8.92 2.26
N GLN A 33 14.26 9.90 2.43
CA GLN A 33 13.45 10.02 3.64
C GLN A 33 12.61 8.77 3.92
N THR A 34 12.05 8.15 2.88
CA THR A 34 11.30 6.90 3.04
C THR A 34 12.20 5.75 3.51
N LEU A 35 13.40 5.63 2.93
CA LEU A 35 14.38 4.61 3.36
C LEU A 35 14.83 4.85 4.80
N CYS A 36 15.19 6.09 5.16
CA CYS A 36 15.54 6.47 6.53
C CYS A 36 14.40 6.12 7.49
N PHE A 37 13.17 6.52 7.18
CA PHE A 37 11.99 6.20 7.99
C PHE A 37 11.83 4.70 8.21
N VAL A 38 11.93 3.88 7.15
CA VAL A 38 11.80 2.42 7.27
C VAL A 38 12.93 1.85 8.14
N THR A 39 14.18 2.20 7.86
CA THR A 39 15.33 1.70 8.62
C THR A 39 15.28 2.13 10.10
N GLU A 40 14.96 3.39 10.39
CA GLU A 40 14.82 3.91 11.75
C GLU A 40 13.67 3.26 12.51
N THR A 41 12.55 3.01 11.83
CA THR A 41 11.39 2.32 12.43
C THR A 41 11.75 0.88 12.78
N ILE A 42 12.43 0.16 11.88
CA ILE A 42 12.90 -1.21 12.14
C ILE A 42 13.88 -1.20 13.32
N ASN A 43 14.88 -0.33 13.31
CA ASN A 43 15.85 -0.20 14.40
C ASN A 43 15.20 0.07 15.75
N THR A 44 14.19 0.94 15.77
CA THR A 44 13.47 1.28 17.01
C THR A 44 12.72 0.07 17.57
N ARG A 45 12.11 -0.75 16.70
CA ARG A 45 11.41 -1.97 17.12
C ARG A 45 12.37 -3.07 17.60
N LEU A 46 13.52 -3.21 16.94
CA LEU A 46 14.52 -4.23 17.31
C LEU A 46 15.26 -3.90 18.61
N LYS A 47 15.39 -2.62 18.97
CA LYS A 47 15.99 -2.19 20.25
C LYS A 47 15.31 -2.77 21.49
N GLU A 48 14.03 -3.17 21.40
CA GLU A 48 13.30 -3.77 22.52
C GLU A 48 13.83 -5.15 22.93
N PHE A 49 14.58 -5.82 22.04
CA PHE A 49 15.07 -7.19 22.24
C PHE A 49 16.52 -7.26 22.76
N ASP A 50 17.21 -6.12 22.91
CA ASP A 50 18.62 -6.06 23.37
C ASP A 50 19.55 -7.05 22.64
N LEU A 51 19.38 -7.16 21.32
CA LEU A 51 20.09 -8.13 20.49
C LEU A 51 21.55 -7.71 20.26
N ASN A 52 22.42 -8.69 20.06
CA ASN A 52 23.76 -8.42 19.58
C ASN A 52 23.74 -7.91 18.12
N GLU A 53 24.86 -7.32 17.70
CA GLU A 53 24.99 -6.73 16.36
C GLU A 53 24.81 -7.79 15.25
N GLU A 54 25.37 -8.98 15.42
CA GLU A 54 25.30 -10.06 14.45
C GLU A 54 23.86 -10.56 14.18
N ILE A 55 23.04 -10.69 15.23
CA ILE A 55 21.62 -11.06 15.08
C ILE A 55 20.83 -9.90 14.50
N THR A 56 21.13 -8.66 14.90
CA THR A 56 20.47 -7.47 14.35
C THR A 56 20.70 -7.34 12.85
N ASP A 57 21.93 -7.55 12.40
CA ASP A 57 22.30 -7.56 10.98
C ASP A 57 21.61 -8.70 10.23
N ALA A 58 21.58 -9.90 10.81
CA ALA A 58 20.86 -11.03 10.22
C ALA A 58 19.35 -10.74 10.05
N ILE A 59 18.73 -10.01 10.98
CA ILE A 59 17.33 -9.62 10.87
C ILE A 59 17.13 -8.59 9.73
N HIS A 60 18.01 -7.58 9.64
CA HIS A 60 17.94 -6.54 8.60
C HIS A 60 18.24 -7.05 7.21
N ASP A 61 19.26 -7.89 7.07
CA ASP A 61 19.81 -8.27 5.77
C ASP A 61 19.21 -9.57 5.22
N GLN A 62 18.70 -10.43 6.11
CA GLN A 62 18.17 -11.74 5.71
C GLN A 62 16.69 -11.90 6.07
N LEU A 63 16.31 -11.74 7.34
CA LEU A 63 14.95 -12.11 7.79
C LEU A 63 13.87 -11.20 7.18
N ILE A 64 13.96 -9.89 7.40
CA ILE A 64 12.97 -8.92 6.89
C ILE A 64 12.93 -8.96 5.35
N PRO A 65 14.07 -8.94 4.63
CA PRO A 65 14.07 -9.06 3.18
C PRO A 65 13.45 -10.37 2.68
N ALA A 66 13.74 -11.51 3.32
CA ALA A 66 13.16 -12.79 2.93
C ALA A 66 11.64 -12.80 3.09
N LEU A 67 11.13 -12.28 4.22
CA LEU A 67 9.70 -12.15 4.51
C LEU A 67 9.02 -11.18 3.53
N TYR A 68 9.69 -10.11 3.12
CA TYR A 68 9.20 -9.20 2.09
C TYR A 68 9.13 -9.88 0.72
N LEU A 69 10.21 -10.56 0.30
CA LEU A 69 10.26 -11.27 -0.98
C LEU A 69 9.21 -12.39 -1.07
N GLN A 70 8.94 -13.07 0.04
CA GLN A 70 7.87 -14.07 0.12
C GLN A 70 6.49 -13.46 -0.18
N ARG A 71 6.16 -12.31 0.44
CA ARG A 71 4.93 -11.55 0.14
C ARG A 71 4.92 -11.07 -1.32
N VAL A 72 6.08 -10.72 -1.87
CA VAL A 72 6.19 -10.30 -3.26
C VAL A 72 5.81 -11.43 -4.20
N ALA A 73 6.44 -12.59 -4.06
CA ALA A 73 6.17 -13.76 -4.88
C ALA A 73 4.70 -14.21 -4.79
N GLN A 74 4.11 -14.22 -3.60
CA GLN A 74 2.69 -14.61 -3.39
C GLN A 74 1.68 -13.70 -4.11
N ARG A 75 2.02 -12.43 -4.30
CA ARG A 75 1.13 -11.45 -4.96
C ARG A 75 1.35 -11.37 -6.47
N MET A 76 2.34 -12.08 -7.02
CA MET A 76 2.64 -12.06 -8.44
C MET A 76 1.71 -13.00 -9.21
N THR A 77 1.27 -12.55 -10.39
CA THR A 77 0.39 -13.31 -11.26
C THR A 77 1.13 -14.32 -12.14
N THR A 78 2.43 -14.11 -12.38
CA THR A 78 3.23 -14.93 -13.29
C THR A 78 4.19 -15.82 -12.51
N ALA A 79 3.99 -17.14 -12.59
CA ALA A 79 4.80 -18.13 -11.88
C ALA A 79 6.30 -18.05 -12.24
N GLU A 80 6.64 -17.91 -13.53
CA GLU A 80 8.03 -17.82 -14.00
C GLU A 80 8.80 -16.65 -13.36
N LYS A 81 8.12 -15.54 -13.09
CA LYS A 81 8.73 -14.37 -12.41
C LYS A 81 8.71 -14.50 -10.89
N ALA A 82 7.72 -15.21 -10.35
CA ALA A 82 7.56 -15.42 -8.91
C ALA A 82 8.56 -16.46 -8.36
N GLN A 83 8.86 -17.51 -9.12
CA GLN A 83 9.78 -18.59 -8.76
C GLN A 83 11.18 -18.11 -8.32
N PRO A 84 11.91 -17.28 -9.10
CA PRO A 84 13.23 -16.83 -8.68
C PRO A 84 13.17 -16.00 -7.39
N ILE A 85 12.13 -15.18 -7.20
CA ILE A 85 11.94 -14.37 -5.99
C ILE A 85 11.65 -15.25 -4.78
N ALA A 86 10.79 -16.26 -4.95
CA ALA A 86 10.51 -17.24 -3.90
C ALA A 86 11.75 -18.06 -3.54
N ALA A 87 12.57 -18.44 -4.53
CA ALA A 87 13.82 -19.15 -4.30
C ALA A 87 14.83 -18.31 -3.52
N THR A 88 14.99 -17.02 -3.85
CA THR A 88 15.84 -16.10 -3.07
C THR A 88 15.34 -15.95 -1.63
N SER A 89 14.03 -15.76 -1.44
CA SER A 89 13.42 -15.72 -0.11
C SER A 89 13.75 -16.99 0.68
N GLN A 90 13.57 -18.16 0.07
CA GLN A 90 13.82 -19.43 0.72
C GLN A 90 15.31 -19.64 1.07
N ALA A 91 16.22 -19.25 0.19
CA ALA A 91 17.66 -19.35 0.43
C ALA A 91 18.12 -18.50 1.63
N LEU A 92 17.60 -17.27 1.76
CA LEU A 92 17.87 -16.41 2.92
C LEU A 92 17.35 -17.02 4.22
N LEU A 93 16.13 -17.59 4.20
CA LEU A 93 15.56 -18.25 5.38
C LEU A 93 16.32 -19.51 5.77
N GLU A 94 16.81 -20.27 4.80
CA GLU A 94 17.57 -21.51 5.05
C GLU A 94 18.94 -21.22 5.69
N SER A 95 19.56 -20.10 5.32
CA SER A 95 20.79 -19.60 5.96
C SER A 95 20.56 -19.29 7.45
N LEU A 96 19.44 -18.63 7.78
CA LEU A 96 19.09 -18.29 9.17
C LEU A 96 18.76 -19.51 10.04
N ARG A 97 18.31 -20.61 9.43
CA ARG A 97 17.92 -21.85 10.13
C ARG A 97 19.09 -22.79 10.45
N GLN A 98 20.29 -22.48 9.97
CA GLN A 98 21.46 -23.30 10.28
C GLN A 98 21.66 -23.36 11.80
N PRO A 99 21.90 -24.54 12.41
CA PRO A 99 22.03 -24.67 13.87
C PRO A 99 23.14 -23.80 14.46
N GLU A 100 24.19 -23.56 13.68
CA GLU A 100 25.34 -22.72 14.04
C GLU A 100 25.01 -21.22 14.05
N HIS A 101 23.87 -20.81 13.46
CA HIS A 101 23.54 -19.40 13.29
C HIS A 101 23.16 -18.76 14.64
N PRO A 102 23.69 -17.57 14.99
CA PRO A 102 23.45 -16.93 16.29
C PRO A 102 21.97 -16.79 16.65
N ILE A 103 21.11 -16.48 15.68
CA ILE A 103 19.66 -16.36 15.90
C ILE A 103 19.01 -17.66 16.42
N MET A 104 19.57 -18.82 16.08
CA MET A 104 19.07 -20.13 16.51
C MET A 104 19.46 -20.46 17.96
N SER A 105 20.44 -19.75 18.53
CA SER A 105 20.80 -19.87 19.95
C SER A 105 19.79 -19.22 20.90
N LEU A 106 18.95 -18.29 20.40
CA LEU A 106 17.92 -17.62 21.19
C LEU A 106 16.80 -18.59 21.60
N PRO A 107 16.14 -18.39 22.75
CA PRO A 107 14.95 -19.14 23.15
C PRO A 107 13.84 -19.10 22.07
N GLU A 108 13.08 -20.19 21.94
CA GLU A 108 12.02 -20.30 20.92
C GLU A 108 10.97 -19.18 21.02
N GLN A 109 10.60 -18.80 22.24
CA GLN A 109 9.65 -17.71 22.48
C GLN A 109 10.18 -16.36 21.96
N GLU A 110 11.48 -16.11 22.13
CA GLU A 110 12.12 -14.87 21.68
C GLU A 110 12.24 -14.84 20.16
N ARG A 111 12.63 -15.97 19.54
CA ARG A 111 12.62 -16.12 18.08
C ARG A 111 11.23 -15.87 17.48
N ALA A 112 10.18 -16.38 18.13
CA ALA A 112 8.80 -16.17 17.68
C ALA A 112 8.37 -14.69 17.76
N GLN A 113 8.78 -13.97 18.81
CA GLN A 113 8.52 -12.53 18.93
C GLN A 113 9.29 -11.71 17.90
N ILE A 114 10.58 -12.02 17.69
CA ILE A 114 11.41 -11.42 16.64
C ILE A 114 10.78 -11.64 15.27
N GLU A 115 10.32 -12.87 14.99
CA GLU A 115 9.65 -13.18 13.74
C GLU A 115 8.34 -12.41 13.54
N ALA A 116 7.55 -12.22 14.61
CA ALA A 116 6.34 -11.41 14.56
C ALA A 116 6.67 -9.95 14.22
N VAL A 117 7.65 -9.35 14.89
CA VAL A 117 8.11 -7.98 14.63
C VAL A 117 8.70 -7.86 13.22
N ALA A 118 9.51 -8.82 12.78
CA ALA A 118 10.08 -8.85 11.43
C ALA A 118 9.00 -8.95 10.35
N ASN A 119 7.90 -9.68 10.63
CA ASN A 119 6.76 -9.73 9.74
C ASN A 119 6.07 -8.37 9.61
N GLU A 120 5.82 -7.67 10.72
CA GLU A 120 5.28 -6.32 10.65
C GLU A 120 6.21 -5.36 9.90
N CYS A 121 7.52 -5.47 10.15
CA CYS A 121 8.54 -4.68 9.47
C CYS A 121 8.57 -4.94 7.95
N ALA A 122 8.38 -6.19 7.52
CA ALA A 122 8.29 -6.53 6.10
C ALA A 122 7.08 -5.90 5.40
N ASP A 123 6.04 -5.51 6.15
CA ASP A 123 4.88 -4.78 5.64
C ASP A 123 5.08 -3.24 5.63
N LEU A 124 6.10 -2.71 6.31
CA LEU A 124 6.44 -1.27 6.28
C LEU A 124 6.97 -0.83 4.90
N PHE A 125 7.70 -1.71 4.21
CA PHE A 125 8.23 -1.40 2.89
C PHE A 125 7.13 -1.52 1.82
N GLN A 126 6.52 -0.37 1.49
CA GLN A 126 5.46 -0.30 0.47
C GLN A 126 6.06 -0.21 -0.93
N ARG A 127 5.55 -1.02 -1.88
CA ARG A 127 5.96 -0.93 -3.29
C ARG A 127 5.66 0.46 -3.84
N SER A 128 6.63 1.03 -4.56
CA SER A 128 6.52 2.33 -5.22
C SER A 128 5.38 2.42 -6.26
N SER A 129 4.85 1.29 -6.73
CA SER A 129 3.68 1.26 -7.62
C SER A 129 2.37 1.61 -6.92
N SER A 130 2.28 1.47 -5.60
CA SER A 130 1.02 1.59 -4.86
C SER A 130 0.41 3.00 -4.91
N ALA A 131 1.22 4.06 -4.90
CA ALA A 131 0.73 5.44 -5.03
C ALA A 131 0.21 5.74 -6.44
N VAL A 132 0.85 5.14 -7.46
CA VAL A 132 0.43 5.26 -8.86
C VAL A 132 -0.82 4.43 -9.12
N GLU A 133 -0.91 3.22 -8.56
CA GLU A 133 -2.09 2.35 -8.63
C GLU A 133 -3.29 2.97 -7.91
N GLY A 134 -3.10 3.59 -6.74
CA GLY A 134 -4.16 4.30 -6.03
C GLY A 134 -4.68 5.51 -6.81
N ARG A 135 -3.77 6.35 -7.32
CA ARG A 135 -4.14 7.50 -8.16
C ARG A 135 -4.76 7.07 -9.48
N ASN A 136 -4.22 6.05 -10.15
CA ASN A 136 -4.77 5.53 -11.40
C ASN A 136 -6.11 4.86 -11.18
N GLY A 137 -6.30 4.15 -10.06
CA GLY A 137 -7.58 3.59 -9.64
C GLY A 137 -8.61 4.68 -9.38
N HIS A 138 -8.22 5.74 -8.64
CA HIS A 138 -9.08 6.91 -8.44
C HIS A 138 -9.43 7.60 -9.76
N LEU A 139 -8.46 7.86 -10.64
CA LEU A 139 -8.69 8.48 -11.95
C LEU A 139 -9.54 7.60 -12.86
N ALA A 140 -9.33 6.28 -12.85
CA ALA A 140 -10.15 5.33 -13.60
C ALA A 140 -11.58 5.31 -13.09
N LEU A 141 -11.79 5.26 -11.77
CA LEU A 141 -13.12 5.35 -11.15
C LEU A 141 -13.79 6.68 -11.48
N TRP A 142 -13.07 7.79 -11.35
CA TRP A 142 -13.57 9.13 -11.63
C TRP A 142 -13.95 9.27 -13.10
N HIS A 143 -13.09 8.81 -14.02
CA HIS A 143 -13.38 8.78 -15.44
C HIS A 143 -14.58 7.88 -15.75
N HIS A 144 -14.59 6.63 -15.28
CA HIS A 144 -15.73 5.72 -15.45
C HIS A 144 -17.02 6.32 -14.92
N HIS A 145 -16.97 7.00 -13.78
CA HIS A 145 -18.13 7.57 -13.13
C HIS A 145 -18.61 8.87 -13.79
N LEU A 146 -17.75 9.68 -14.40
CA LEU A 146 -18.15 11.01 -14.91
C LEU A 146 -18.18 11.12 -16.44
N HIS A 147 -17.56 10.20 -17.18
CA HIS A 147 -17.50 10.29 -18.65
C HIS A 147 -18.85 9.99 -19.34
N ARG A 148 -19.82 9.39 -18.64
CA ARG A 148 -21.18 9.13 -19.14
C ARG A 148 -22.21 9.40 -18.04
N LEU A 149 -23.13 10.32 -18.32
CA LEU A 149 -24.34 10.54 -17.54
C LEU A 149 -25.46 9.75 -18.21
N SER A 150 -25.83 8.59 -17.66
CA SER A 150 -27.02 7.87 -18.11
C SER A 150 -28.27 8.69 -17.83
N ASP A 151 -29.36 8.44 -18.58
CA ASP A 151 -30.64 9.14 -18.37
C ASP A 151 -31.18 8.93 -16.95
N GLU A 152 -31.04 7.73 -16.41
CA GLU A 152 -31.40 7.41 -15.01
C GLU A 152 -30.63 8.28 -14.01
N ARG A 153 -29.32 8.43 -14.24
CA ARG A 153 -28.46 9.22 -13.36
C ARG A 153 -28.74 10.72 -13.51
N LEU A 154 -28.98 11.19 -14.72
CA LEU A 154 -29.36 12.57 -14.99
C LEU A 154 -30.69 12.89 -14.29
N SER A 155 -31.66 11.98 -14.37
CA SER A 155 -32.94 12.09 -13.64
C SER A 155 -32.73 12.15 -12.13
N ALA A 156 -31.94 11.23 -11.56
CA ALA A 156 -31.62 11.24 -10.14
C ALA A 156 -30.91 12.54 -9.68
N LEU A 157 -29.92 13.01 -10.44
CA LEU A 157 -29.23 14.28 -10.17
C LEU A 157 -30.16 15.49 -10.29
N THR A 158 -31.12 15.45 -11.21
CA THR A 158 -32.15 16.49 -11.35
C THR A 158 -33.05 16.54 -10.12
N ILE A 159 -33.46 15.37 -9.60
CA ILE A 159 -34.23 15.28 -8.36
C ILE A 159 -33.43 15.83 -7.18
N VAL A 160 -32.16 15.43 -7.03
CA VAL A 160 -31.27 15.94 -5.96
C VAL A 160 -31.07 17.45 -6.09
N HIS A 161 -30.82 17.96 -7.29
CA HIS A 161 -30.69 19.39 -7.53
C HIS A 161 -31.96 20.15 -7.12
N ASN A 162 -33.13 19.66 -7.52
CA ASN A 162 -34.39 20.35 -7.28
C ASN A 162 -34.86 20.32 -5.83
N TYR A 163 -34.60 19.22 -5.11
CA TYR A 163 -35.19 18.96 -3.79
C TYR A 163 -34.18 18.89 -2.63
N HIS A 164 -32.87 18.86 -2.90
CA HIS A 164 -31.84 18.78 -1.84
C HIS A 164 -30.84 19.92 -1.88
N ASN A 165 -30.40 20.34 -3.06
CA ASN A 165 -29.42 21.43 -3.18
C ASN A 165 -30.11 22.79 -2.99
N ALA A 166 -29.92 23.41 -1.82
CA ALA A 166 -30.40 24.76 -1.56
C ALA A 166 -29.37 25.79 -2.07
N ALA A 167 -29.86 26.85 -2.73
CA ALA A 167 -29.04 28.02 -3.08
C ALA A 167 -29.48 29.19 -2.18
N GLY A 168 -28.83 29.33 -1.02
CA GLY A 168 -29.31 30.19 0.06
C GLY A 168 -30.32 29.44 0.92
N ASN A 169 -31.52 30.01 1.10
CA ASN A 169 -32.52 29.46 2.01
C ASN A 169 -33.53 28.50 1.35
N ASP A 170 -33.64 28.50 0.01
CA ASP A 170 -34.66 27.74 -0.72
C ASP A 170 -34.08 26.80 -1.78
N THR A 171 -34.73 25.66 -1.98
CA THR A 171 -34.45 24.73 -3.09
C THR A 171 -35.08 25.24 -4.41
N PRO A 172 -34.61 24.79 -5.58
CA PRO A 172 -35.27 25.09 -6.85
C PRO A 172 -36.76 24.69 -6.87
N ALA A 173 -37.13 23.56 -6.26
CA ALA A 173 -38.52 23.13 -6.17
C ALA A 173 -39.35 24.09 -5.30
N GLN A 174 -38.83 24.54 -4.15
CA GLN A 174 -39.53 25.52 -3.30
C GLN A 174 -39.76 26.84 -4.02
N ARG A 175 -38.77 27.33 -4.78
CA ARG A 175 -38.92 28.55 -5.60
C ARG A 175 -39.97 28.40 -6.69
N LEU A 176 -40.01 27.24 -7.36
CA LEU A 176 -40.97 26.98 -8.44
C LEU A 176 -42.40 26.84 -7.93
N PHE A 177 -42.61 26.07 -6.85
CA PHE A 177 -43.94 25.77 -6.32
C PHE A 177 -44.41 26.73 -5.23
N GLN A 178 -43.56 27.67 -4.79
CA GLN A 178 -43.81 28.64 -3.73
C GLN A 178 -44.31 28.01 -2.43
N ARG A 179 -43.87 26.78 -2.14
CA ARG A 179 -44.26 26.01 -0.96
C ARG A 179 -43.10 25.14 -0.47
N PRO A 180 -43.01 24.87 0.84
CA PRO A 180 -42.06 23.88 1.35
C PRO A 180 -42.42 22.49 0.85
N HIS A 181 -41.42 21.61 0.83
CA HIS A 181 -41.57 20.19 0.55
C HIS A 181 -40.88 19.38 1.65
N ASP A 182 -41.25 18.11 1.78
CA ASP A 182 -40.60 17.21 2.73
C ASP A 182 -39.13 16.95 2.36
N SER A 183 -38.34 16.52 3.34
CA SER A 183 -36.92 16.20 3.12
C SER A 183 -36.76 15.01 2.17
N LEU A 184 -36.08 15.24 1.03
CA LEU A 184 -35.74 14.16 0.09
C LEU A 184 -34.97 13.03 0.78
N PHE A 185 -34.08 13.35 1.71
CA PHE A 185 -33.29 12.35 2.42
C PHE A 185 -34.17 11.45 3.30
N ALA A 186 -35.10 12.03 4.06
CA ALA A 186 -36.02 11.27 4.90
C ALA A 186 -36.96 10.40 4.05
N TYR A 187 -37.43 10.93 2.92
CA TYR A 187 -38.21 10.16 1.96
C TYR A 187 -37.43 8.95 1.43
N LEU A 188 -36.20 9.14 0.98
CA LEU A 188 -35.35 8.05 0.46
C LEU A 188 -35.04 7.00 1.54
N LEU A 189 -34.78 7.41 2.78
CA LEU A 189 -34.50 6.47 3.87
C LEU A 189 -35.67 5.51 4.14
N ASN A 190 -36.91 5.96 3.92
CA ASN A 190 -38.10 5.12 4.08
C ASN A 190 -38.37 4.21 2.86
N GLN A 191 -37.73 4.47 1.72
CA GLN A 191 -37.98 3.76 0.46
C GLN A 191 -36.83 2.83 0.06
N VAL A 192 -35.63 3.01 0.62
CA VAL A 192 -34.44 2.25 0.25
C VAL A 192 -34.23 1.10 1.23
N ASP A 193 -34.09 -0.12 0.72
CA ASP A 193 -33.60 -1.25 1.48
C ASP A 193 -32.14 -1.00 1.90
N LEU A 194 -31.90 -0.98 3.22
CA LEU A 194 -30.55 -0.77 3.73
C LEU A 194 -29.60 -1.89 3.27
N PRO A 195 -28.37 -1.55 2.85
CA PRO A 195 -27.41 -2.55 2.40
C PRO A 195 -27.08 -3.52 3.53
N ARG A 196 -26.84 -4.78 3.16
CA ARG A 196 -26.41 -5.81 4.12
C ARG A 196 -25.11 -5.39 4.79
N ARG A 197 -24.95 -5.77 6.07
CA ARG A 197 -23.71 -5.52 6.81
C ARG A 197 -22.52 -6.11 6.05
N PRO A 198 -21.34 -5.45 6.09
CA PRO A 198 -20.13 -6.00 5.50
C PRO A 198 -19.87 -7.42 5.99
N ALA A 199 -19.39 -8.28 5.09
CA ALA A 199 -19.02 -9.65 5.45
C ALA A 199 -17.97 -9.63 6.57
N GLN A 200 -18.14 -10.49 7.57
CA GLN A 200 -17.13 -10.67 8.60
C GLN A 200 -15.82 -11.15 7.95
N LYS A 201 -14.71 -10.52 8.36
CA LYS A 201 -13.38 -10.87 7.85
C LYS A 201 -13.07 -12.31 8.27
N ARG A 202 -12.69 -13.16 7.31
CA ARG A 202 -12.27 -14.53 7.61
C ARG A 202 -11.03 -14.52 8.51
N VAL A 203 -11.02 -15.37 9.53
CA VAL A 203 -9.82 -15.60 10.37
C VAL A 203 -8.75 -16.20 9.46
N LYS A 204 -7.57 -15.56 9.44
CA LYS A 204 -6.43 -16.06 8.67
C LYS A 204 -5.76 -17.16 9.50
N PRO A 205 -5.43 -18.33 8.94
CA PRO A 205 -4.69 -19.35 9.69
C PRO A 205 -3.34 -18.81 10.13
N ASP A 206 -2.88 -19.22 11.31
CA ASP A 206 -1.55 -18.84 11.82
C ASP A 206 -0.47 -19.30 10.84
N SER A 207 0.44 -18.39 10.49
CA SER A 207 1.60 -18.72 9.70
C SER A 207 2.53 -19.61 10.50
N LYS A 208 3.04 -20.67 9.87
CA LYS A 208 4.06 -21.52 10.50
C LYS A 208 5.30 -20.67 10.84
N PRO A 209 5.88 -20.84 12.05
CA PRO A 209 7.10 -20.14 12.41
C PRO A 209 8.21 -20.45 11.41
N VAL A 210 8.78 -19.39 10.86
CA VAL A 210 9.86 -19.39 9.89
C VAL A 210 11.20 -19.69 10.56
N LEU A 211 11.39 -19.30 11.82
CA LEU A 211 12.58 -19.57 12.66
C LEU A 211 12.43 -20.82 13.56
N ALA A 212 11.58 -21.77 13.18
CA ALA A 212 11.56 -23.08 13.83
C ALA A 212 12.79 -23.89 13.42
N MET A 213 13.33 -24.70 14.35
CA MET A 213 14.37 -25.67 14.02
C MET A 213 13.85 -26.64 12.95
N ALA A 214 14.69 -26.95 11.96
CA ALA A 214 14.44 -28.08 11.09
C ALA A 214 14.42 -29.36 11.96
N ALA A 215 13.32 -30.10 11.91
CA ALA A 215 13.19 -31.38 12.60
C ALA A 215 14.09 -32.45 11.96
#